data_AF-A0A1T3FFS5-F1
#
_entry.id   AF-A0A1T3FFS5-F1
#
_cell.length_a   1.000
_cell.length_b   1.000
_cell.length_c   1.000
_cell.angle_alpha   90.00
_cell.angle_beta   90.00
_cell.angle_gamma   90.00
#
_symmetry.space_group_name_H-M   'P 1'
#
loop_
_entity.id
_entity.type
_entity.pdbx_description
1 polymer ?
#
loop_
_entity_poly.entity_id
_entity_poly.type
_entity_poly.pdbx_seq_one_letter_code
_entity_poly.pdbx_strand_id
1 'polypeptide(L)'
;MKKKNLHKIISYSIAAVWLVNGLFCKVLNFVPRHREIVANIIGHEYSKSFTIIIGFAEILMAVWILTGWKSRLNAITQSIVIATMNIMEFIPVPHLLLWGRLNIIFASMLIVLIIYNEFVLSQTPEHAVS
;
A
#
# COMPACT_ATOMS: atom_id res chain seq x y z
N MET A 1 3.91 4.68 -25.67
CA MET A 1 4.14 3.47 -24.87
C MET A 1 2.97 2.50 -25.02
N LYS A 2 3.21 1.20 -25.23
CA LYS A 2 2.12 0.20 -25.24
C LYS A 2 1.46 0.15 -23.86
N LYS A 3 0.12 0.13 -23.77
CA LYS A 3 -0.65 0.10 -22.52
C LYS A 3 -0.18 -1.00 -21.55
N LYS A 4 0.22 -2.16 -22.10
CA LYS A 4 0.77 -3.32 -21.35
C LYS A 4 2.08 -2.98 -20.59
N ASN A 5 2.95 -2.17 -21.19
CA ASN A 5 4.22 -1.77 -20.55
C ASN A 5 3.97 -0.75 -19.44
N LEU A 6 3.03 0.19 -19.67
CA LEU A 6 2.64 1.17 -18.67
C LEU A 6 2.03 0.50 -17.44
N HIS A 7 1.18 -0.51 -17.63
CA HIS A 7 0.65 -1.32 -16.53
C HIS A 7 1.76 -1.94 -15.70
N LYS A 8 2.72 -2.62 -16.34
CA LYS A 8 3.82 -3.29 -15.63
C LYS A 8 4.65 -2.28 -14.85
N ILE A 9 4.99 -1.15 -15.46
CA ILE A 9 5.77 -0.08 -14.80
C ILE A 9 5.03 0.43 -13.57
N ILE A 10 3.74 0.75 -13.69
CA ILE A 10 2.94 1.24 -12.55
C ILE A 10 2.87 0.18 -11.45
N SER A 11 2.61 -1.10 -11.79
CA SER A 11 2.59 -2.19 -10.82
C SER A 11 3.93 -2.38 -10.11
N TYR A 12 5.06 -2.32 -10.83
CA TYR A 12 6.38 -2.40 -10.22
C TYR A 12 6.68 -1.21 -9.32
N SER A 13 6.30 0.01 -9.73
CA SER A 13 6.44 1.20 -8.89
C SER A 13 5.62 1.08 -7.61
N ILE A 14 4.38 0.59 -7.69
CA ILE A 14 3.54 0.36 -6.51
C ILE A 14 4.17 -0.72 -5.62
N ALA A 15 4.61 -1.85 -6.18
CA ALA A 15 5.29 -2.90 -5.43
C ALA A 15 6.53 -2.38 -4.69
N ALA A 16 7.33 -1.53 -5.35
CA ALA A 16 8.50 -0.90 -4.74
C ALA A 16 8.09 0.00 -3.57
N VAL A 17 7.02 0.79 -3.70
CA VAL A 17 6.50 1.62 -2.59
C VAL A 17 6.06 0.75 -1.41
N TRP A 18 5.34 -0.34 -1.65
CA TRP A 18 4.93 -1.29 -0.59
C TRP A 18 6.14 -1.95 0.07
N LEU A 19 7.13 -2.38 -0.72
CA LEU A 19 8.35 -3.02 -0.20
C LEU A 19 9.17 -2.05 0.65
N VAL A 20 9.38 -0.82 0.17
CA VAL A 20 10.15 0.20 0.89
C VAL A 20 9.43 0.60 2.17
N ASN A 21 8.11 0.84 2.11
CA ASN A 21 7.34 1.19 3.31
C ASN A 21 7.30 0.03 4.34
N GLY A 22 7.05 -1.19 3.89
CA GLY A 22 7.00 -2.36 4.78
C GLY A 22 8.35 -2.69 5.39
N LEU A 23 9.37 -2.81 4.56
CA LEU A 23 10.70 -3.23 4.99
C LEU A 23 11.44 -2.10 5.71
N PHE A 24 11.64 -0.95 5.06
CA PHE A 24 12.47 0.13 5.61
C PHE A 24 11.74 0.89 6.72
N CYS A 25 10.49 1.30 6.50
CA CYS A 25 9.81 2.15 7.49
C CYS A 25 9.32 1.36 8.71
N LYS A 26 8.82 0.12 8.52
CA LYS A 26 8.17 -0.64 9.60
C LYS A 26 9.02 -1.78 10.18
N VAL A 27 9.60 -2.64 9.36
CA VAL A 27 10.42 -3.77 9.86
C VAL A 27 11.77 -3.29 10.41
N LEU A 28 12.46 -2.44 9.66
CA LEU A 28 13.75 -1.85 10.06
C LEU A 28 13.60 -0.70 11.07
N ASN A 29 12.37 -0.23 11.30
CA ASN A 29 12.04 0.81 12.28
C ASN A 29 12.83 2.12 12.09
N PHE A 30 13.19 2.44 10.84
CA PHE A 30 14.00 3.62 10.49
C PHE A 30 13.25 4.95 10.69
N VAL A 31 11.92 4.90 10.80
CA VAL A 31 11.07 6.08 11.01
C VAL A 31 10.30 5.91 12.32
N PRO A 32 10.73 6.54 13.43
CA PRO A 32 10.13 6.35 14.76
C PRO A 32 8.65 6.77 14.82
N ARG A 33 8.20 7.61 13.89
CA ARG A 33 6.80 8.04 13.79
C ARG A 33 5.81 6.88 13.68
N HIS A 34 6.12 5.80 12.95
CA HIS A 34 5.15 4.72 12.76
C HIS A 34 4.88 4.01 14.08
N ARG A 35 5.92 3.87 14.90
CA ARG A 35 5.81 3.35 16.26
C ARG A 35 4.96 4.28 17.12
N GLU A 36 5.10 5.59 17.00
CA GLU A 36 4.29 6.56 17.74
C GLU A 36 2.81 6.53 17.30
N ILE A 37 2.51 6.37 16.02
CA ILE A 37 1.14 6.17 15.53
C ILE A 37 0.53 4.92 16.18
N VAL A 38 1.22 3.78 16.10
CA VAL A 38 0.71 2.52 16.69
C VAL A 38 0.64 2.61 18.21
N ALA A 39 1.58 3.29 18.86
CA ALA A 39 1.56 3.51 20.31
C ALA A 39 0.36 4.36 20.75
N ASN A 40 -0.05 5.36 19.96
CA ASN A 40 -1.25 6.15 20.24
C ASN A 40 -2.55 5.35 20.03
N ILE A 41 -2.55 4.33 19.15
CA ILE A 41 -3.76 3.53 18.86
C ILE A 41 -3.89 2.33 19.81
N ILE A 42 -2.81 1.58 20.03
CA ILE A 42 -2.80 0.29 20.75
C ILE A 42 -2.11 0.38 22.12
N GLY A 43 -1.33 1.43 22.37
CA GLY A 43 -0.49 1.58 23.56
C GLY A 43 0.98 1.26 23.30
N HIS A 44 1.88 1.88 24.09
CA HIS A 44 3.33 1.80 23.89
C HIS A 44 3.90 0.38 23.99
N GLU A 45 3.29 -0.48 24.80
CA GLU A 45 3.78 -1.83 25.12
C GLU A 45 3.78 -2.77 23.90
N TYR A 46 2.73 -2.70 23.06
CA TYR A 46 2.58 -3.55 21.86
C TYR A 46 2.96 -2.84 20.55
N SER A 47 3.29 -1.54 20.61
CA SER A 47 3.57 -0.69 19.44
C SER A 47 4.62 -1.27 18.48
N LYS A 48 5.70 -1.83 19.02
CA LYS A 48 6.82 -2.37 18.22
C LYS A 48 6.42 -3.65 17.48
N SER A 49 5.80 -4.60 18.18
CA SER A 49 5.40 -5.88 17.61
C SER A 49 4.34 -5.70 16.52
N PHE A 50 3.34 -4.85 16.76
CA PHE A 50 2.32 -4.54 15.74
C PHE A 50 2.91 -3.84 14.51
N THR A 51 3.83 -2.88 14.71
CA THR A 51 4.50 -2.21 13.58
C THR A 51 5.23 -3.22 12.70
N ILE A 52 5.95 -4.18 13.29
CA ILE A 52 6.65 -5.24 12.55
C ILE A 52 5.67 -6.15 11.81
N ILE A 53 4.57 -6.59 12.44
CA ILE A 53 3.54 -7.42 11.81
C ILE A 53 2.94 -6.72 10.59
N ILE A 54 2.63 -5.43 10.71
CA ILE A 54 2.13 -4.62 9.60
C ILE A 54 3.19 -4.54 8.50
N GLY A 55 4.46 -4.32 8.85
CA GLY A 55 5.56 -4.30 7.88
C GLY A 55 5.70 -5.61 7.10
N PHE A 56 5.55 -6.76 7.77
CA PHE A 56 5.52 -8.07 7.09
C PHE A 56 4.32 -8.21 6.14
N ALA A 57 3.13 -7.76 6.56
CA ALA A 57 1.96 -7.77 5.70
C ALA A 57 2.17 -6.93 4.43
N GLU A 58 2.85 -5.78 4.55
CA GLU A 58 3.19 -4.94 3.39
C GLU A 58 4.20 -5.60 2.45
N ILE A 59 5.20 -6.31 2.97
CA ILE A 59 6.15 -7.08 2.16
C ILE A 59 5.42 -8.20 1.41
N LEU A 60 4.52 -8.93 2.08
CA LEU A 60 3.69 -9.95 1.42
C LEU A 60 2.84 -9.35 0.31
N MET A 61 2.29 -8.15 0.52
CA MET A 61 1.55 -7.43 -0.51
C MET A 61 2.44 -7.05 -1.70
N ALA A 62 3.66 -6.58 -1.46
CA ALA A 62 4.64 -6.31 -2.51
C ALA A 62 4.93 -7.57 -3.35
N VAL A 63 5.17 -8.72 -2.69
CA VAL A 63 5.37 -10.00 -3.38
C VAL A 63 4.14 -10.41 -4.20
N TRP A 64 2.93 -10.18 -3.67
CA TRP A 64 1.69 -10.46 -4.40
C TRP A 64 1.54 -9.56 -5.64
N ILE A 65 1.88 -8.27 -5.54
CA ILE A 65 1.90 -7.36 -6.69
C ILE A 65 2.90 -7.84 -7.75
N LEU A 66 4.09 -8.28 -7.33
CA LEU A 66 5.15 -8.74 -8.24
C LEU A 66 4.81 -10.04 -8.95
N THR A 67 4.13 -10.97 -8.26
CA THR A 67 3.69 -12.23 -8.87
C THR A 67 2.56 -12.03 -9.87
N GLY A 68 1.81 -10.93 -9.77
CA GLY A 68 0.66 -10.65 -10.65
C GLY A 68 -0.47 -11.69 -10.51
N TRP A 69 -0.44 -12.48 -9.44
CA TRP A 69 -1.44 -13.52 -9.23
C TRP A 69 -2.77 -12.89 -8.82
N LYS A 70 -3.83 -13.13 -9.60
CA LYS A 70 -5.17 -12.52 -9.38
C LYS A 70 -5.08 -11.00 -9.12
N SER A 71 -4.46 -10.27 -10.04
CA SER A 71 -4.20 -8.82 -9.92
C SER A 71 -5.44 -7.99 -9.51
N ARG A 72 -6.65 -8.36 -9.97
CA ARG A 72 -7.92 -7.73 -9.54
C ARG A 72 -8.16 -7.83 -8.04
N LEU A 73 -7.95 -9.01 -7.47
CA LEU A 73 -8.15 -9.26 -6.05
C LEU A 73 -7.10 -8.51 -5.23
N ASN A 74 -5.86 -8.54 -5.70
CA ASN A 74 -4.77 -7.78 -5.13
C ASN A 74 -5.03 -6.25 -5.15
N ALA A 75 -5.58 -5.70 -6.24
CA ALA A 75 -5.94 -4.28 -6.33
C ALA A 75 -7.05 -3.88 -5.34
N ILE A 76 -8.07 -4.75 -5.18
CA ILE A 76 -9.13 -4.57 -4.18
C ILE A 76 -8.53 -4.62 -2.76
N THR A 77 -7.72 -5.63 -2.47
CA THR A 77 -7.06 -5.78 -1.16
C THR A 77 -6.17 -4.57 -0.85
N GLN A 78 -5.33 -4.13 -1.78
CA GLN A 78 -4.51 -2.93 -1.60
C GLN A 78 -5.37 -1.70 -1.30
N SER A 79 -6.47 -1.52 -2.05
CA SER A 79 -7.37 -0.38 -1.86
C SER A 79 -8.02 -0.38 -0.47
N ILE A 80 -8.47 -1.56 -0.03
CA ILE A 80 -9.04 -1.74 1.32
C ILE A 80 -7.99 -1.44 2.38
N VAL A 81 -6.79 -2.01 2.27
CA VAL A 81 -5.71 -1.81 3.25
C VAL A 81 -5.31 -0.33 3.33
N ILE A 82 -5.13 0.33 2.18
CA ILE A 82 -4.78 1.76 2.12
C ILE A 82 -5.88 2.60 2.76
N ALA A 83 -7.16 2.30 2.49
CA ALA A 83 -8.28 3.00 3.10
C ALA A 83 -8.34 2.77 4.62
N THR A 84 -8.25 1.52 5.07
CA THR A 84 -8.29 1.17 6.49
C THR A 84 -7.17 1.83 7.26
N MET A 85 -5.92 1.74 6.80
CA MET A 85 -4.80 2.37 7.50
C MET A 85 -4.94 3.90 7.53
N ASN A 86 -5.38 4.53 6.43
CA ASN A 86 -5.56 5.98 6.41
C ASN A 86 -6.67 6.46 7.34
N ILE A 87 -7.79 5.73 7.41
CA ILE A 87 -8.88 6.06 8.34
C ILE A 87 -8.40 5.91 9.80
N MET A 88 -7.69 4.81 10.09
CA MET A 88 -7.14 4.55 11.43
C MET A 88 -6.06 5.57 11.82
N GLU A 89 -5.29 6.12 10.89
CA GLU A 89 -4.27 7.15 11.15
C GLU A 89 -4.88 8.57 11.25
N PHE A 90 -5.97 8.83 10.51
CA PHE A 90 -6.60 10.15 10.44
C PHE A 90 -7.31 10.56 11.74
N ILE A 91 -7.93 9.61 12.45
CA ILE A 91 -8.72 9.89 13.66
C ILE A 91 -7.81 10.23 14.87
N PRO A 92 -6.81 9.41 15.23
CA PRO A 92 -6.06 9.60 16.47
C PRO A 92 -4.83 10.48 16.31
N VAL A 93 -4.17 10.49 15.14
CA VAL A 93 -2.85 11.12 15.02
C VAL A 93 -2.65 11.91 13.71
N PRO A 94 -3.59 12.81 13.35
CA PRO A 94 -3.49 13.61 12.12
C PRO A 94 -2.24 14.49 12.06
N HIS A 95 -1.52 14.70 13.16
CA HIS A 95 -0.29 15.49 13.22
C HIS A 95 1.00 14.69 12.97
N LEU A 96 0.96 13.35 13.10
CA LEU A 96 2.10 12.49 12.80
C LEU A 96 2.20 12.10 11.32
N LEU A 97 1.14 12.29 10.54
CA LEU A 97 1.14 12.03 9.11
C LEU A 97 2.03 13.03 8.36
N LEU A 98 2.69 12.59 7.28
CA LEU A 98 3.77 13.35 6.60
C LEU A 98 3.23 14.69 6.07
N TRP A 99 1.95 14.66 5.72
CA TRP A 99 1.19 15.77 5.16
C TRP A 99 -0.05 16.09 5.99
N GLY A 100 -0.07 15.60 7.24
CA GLY A 100 -1.22 15.69 8.12
C GLY A 100 -2.52 15.15 7.52
N ARG A 101 -3.58 15.98 7.54
CA ARG A 101 -4.90 15.65 6.94
C ARG A 101 -4.86 15.47 5.43
N LEU A 102 -3.86 16.01 4.72
CA LEU A 102 -3.74 15.85 3.26
C LEU A 102 -3.35 14.43 2.86
N ASN A 103 -2.88 13.59 3.79
CA ASN A 103 -2.54 12.19 3.51
C ASN A 103 -3.73 11.40 2.93
N ILE A 104 -4.96 11.74 3.32
CA ILE A 104 -6.18 11.10 2.79
C ILE A 104 -6.37 11.39 1.29
N ILE A 105 -5.91 12.54 0.80
CA ILE A 105 -5.96 12.92 -0.62
C ILE A 105 -4.93 12.10 -1.41
N PHE A 106 -3.71 11.96 -0.88
CA PHE A 106 -2.70 11.10 -1.51
C PHE A 106 -3.12 9.63 -1.52
N ALA A 107 -3.74 9.16 -0.43
CA ALA A 107 -4.26 7.80 -0.34
C ALA A 107 -5.40 7.55 -1.32
N SER A 108 -6.35 8.47 -1.44
CA SER A 108 -7.44 8.35 -2.42
C SER A 108 -6.92 8.39 -3.85
N MET A 109 -5.95 9.25 -4.15
CA MET A 109 -5.28 9.29 -5.45
C MET A 109 -4.56 7.97 -5.77
N LEU A 110 -3.90 7.36 -4.79
CA LEU A 110 -3.24 6.07 -4.93
C LEU A 110 -4.25 4.94 -5.18
N ILE A 111 -5.38 4.92 -4.47
CA ILE A 111 -6.46 3.95 -4.68
C ILE A 111 -7.02 4.09 -6.10
N VAL A 112 -7.30 5.32 -6.55
CA VAL A 112 -7.78 5.58 -7.91
C VAL A 112 -6.74 5.13 -8.93
N LEU A 113 -5.45 5.36 -8.69
CA LEU A 113 -4.38 4.90 -9.58
C LEU A 113 -4.32 3.37 -9.66
N ILE A 114 -4.46 2.67 -8.53
CA ILE A 114 -4.47 1.20 -8.47
C ILE A 114 -5.67 0.63 -9.25
N ILE A 115 -6.87 1.16 -8.98
CA ILE A 115 -8.09 0.73 -9.67
C ILE A 115 -8.01 1.07 -11.15
N TYR A 116 -7.53 2.24 -11.53
CA TYR A 116 -7.38 2.63 -12.92
C TYR A 116 -6.37 1.72 -13.65
N ASN A 117 -5.23 1.44 -13.02
CA ASN A 117 -4.23 0.53 -13.56
C ASN A 117 -4.80 -0.87 -13.80
N GLU A 118 -5.54 -1.40 -12.82
CA GLU A 118 -6.10 -2.74 -12.92
C GLU A 118 -7.32 -2.81 -13.83
N PHE A 119 -8.26 -1.87 -13.79
CA PHE A 119 -9.51 -1.98 -14.54
C PHE A 119 -9.43 -1.37 -15.94
N VAL A 120 -8.53 -0.41 -16.20
CA VAL A 120 -8.42 0.26 -17.51
C VAL A 120 -7.19 -0.20 -18.27
N LEU A 121 -6.05 -0.40 -17.61
CA LEU A 121 -4.83 -0.84 -18.30
C LEU A 121 -4.70 -2.36 -18.42
N SER A 122 -5.30 -3.18 -17.54
CA SER A 122 -5.21 -4.66 -17.63
C SER A 122 -6.07 -5.26 -18.74
N GLN A 123 -7.04 -4.53 -19.29
CA GLN A 123 -7.98 -5.00 -20.32
C GLN A 123 -7.35 -5.24 -21.70
N THR A 124 -6.04 -5.52 -21.80
CA THR A 124 -5.49 -6.04 -23.06
C THR A 124 -5.74 -7.55 -23.09
N PRO A 125 -6.70 -8.05 -23.89
CA PRO A 125 -7.05 -9.47 -23.91
C PRO A 125 -5.88 -10.26 -24.50
N GLU A 126 -5.44 -11.31 -23.81
CA GLU A 126 -4.51 -12.31 -24.35
C GLU A 126 -5.20 -13.68 -24.55
N HIS A 127 -6.53 -13.70 -24.52
CA HIS A 127 -7.31 -14.89 -24.90
C HIS A 127 -8.16 -14.61 -26.14
N ALA A 128 -7.47 -14.32 -27.24
CA ALA A 128 -8.00 -14.45 -28.59
C ALA A 128 -6.99 -15.17 -29.50
N VAL A 129 -6.22 -16.13 -28.97
CA VAL A 129 -5.58 -17.21 -29.75
C VAL A 129 -5.36 -18.40 -28.83
N SER A 130 -6.27 -19.38 -28.89
CA SER A 130 -5.97 -20.81 -28.81
C SER A 130 -7.24 -21.59 -29.13
#